data_AF-A0A7J4SJS4-F1
#
_entry.id   AF-A0A7J4SJS4-F1
#
_cell.length_a   1.000
_cell.length_b   1.000
_cell.length_c   1.000
_cell.angle_alpha   90.00
_cell.angle_beta   90.00
_cell.angle_gamma   90.00
#
_symmetry.space_group_name_H-M   'P 1'
#
loop_
_entity.id
_entity.type
_entity.pdbx_description
1 polymer ?
#
loop_
_entity_poly.entity_id
_entity_poly.type
_entity_poly.pdbx_seq_one_letter_code
_entity_poly.pdbx_strand_id
1 'polypeptide(L)'
;MNWLSESLNEEGYDLQSRIKNSNWKNKIETLRTVMDERSMASRQEKWVPPKDTKPVQCPQYPERMPPSVTDIADSEYQEFRSKIVKRYMQALIGETWSSLEVAHNLPQSLDDELLNDIYWNSPFSRFLTSEFTDNDLTIFQTFFEQKSSEDILYKIDHSHLKDQKTYPGVYIASVIGLFRLIDEGLQVVSISINDKSFTPNQGESWERARLFLLQGSSLSLVGGVHASLHFPTDSVIAITRQYIPENNPIAKIIEAHSYLQLPLNYGVRWSPRSYAHNSPREIYTAFPGPREDVFHGFMTYYEGIEGNSAYPNYQFPLSPPEFPGPYCKALKQYYDVILEFCRTVANQSDLNNLVQWADELNALVPGFPSGKEITDSEILARVLTGYIHSVSVWHYLEHTLYSRLPVHHNPHRIRVEPPTGNDLKTEWWQRTRHTDLFRQEIARRMFYESHTVRNMLEVEYGFENESLIDAAKRFKKGLTKVDKNLPKELQLLHDMACSIQF
;
A
#
# COMPACT_ATOMS: atom_id res chain seq x y z
N MET A 1 -8.06 17.94 23.95
CA MET A 1 -8.97 17.05 24.74
C MET A 1 -10.43 17.47 24.63
N ASN A 2 -10.84 18.68 25.01
CA ASN A 2 -12.24 19.13 24.81
C ASN A 2 -12.65 19.08 23.33
N TRP A 3 -11.78 19.56 22.44
CA TRP A 3 -11.99 19.50 20.99
C TRP A 3 -12.05 18.07 20.40
N LEU A 4 -11.23 17.13 20.92
CA LEU A 4 -11.28 15.71 20.52
C LEU A 4 -12.61 15.08 20.98
N SER A 5 -13.05 15.42 22.18
CA SER A 5 -14.35 15.01 22.70
C SER A 5 -15.52 15.63 21.95
N GLU A 6 -15.42 16.89 21.51
CA GLU A 6 -16.45 17.58 20.72
C GLU A 6 -16.52 17.01 19.29
N SER A 7 -15.37 16.78 18.64
CA SER A 7 -15.32 16.17 17.30
C SER A 7 -15.78 14.71 17.29
N LEU A 8 -15.47 13.93 18.35
CA LEU A 8 -15.96 12.57 18.48
C LEU A 8 -17.47 12.55 18.78
N ASN A 9 -17.98 13.52 19.54
CA ASN A 9 -19.42 13.69 19.76
C ASN A 9 -20.18 14.06 18.47
N GLU A 10 -19.62 14.93 17.61
CA GLU A 10 -20.20 15.28 16.30
C GLU A 10 -20.30 14.08 15.35
N GLU A 11 -19.42 13.09 15.49
CA GLU A 11 -19.41 11.84 14.71
C GLU A 11 -20.21 10.69 15.40
N GLY A 12 -21.01 11.01 16.42
CA GLY A 12 -21.91 10.05 17.10
C GLY A 12 -21.26 9.25 18.23
N TYR A 13 -20.10 9.66 18.72
CA TYR A 13 -19.40 9.06 19.86
C TYR A 13 -19.63 9.91 21.11
N ASP A 14 -20.51 9.52 22.03
CA ASP A 14 -20.71 10.24 23.30
C ASP A 14 -19.54 10.01 24.27
N LEU A 15 -18.44 10.72 24.04
CA LEU A 15 -17.25 10.71 24.86
C LEU A 15 -17.44 11.59 26.11
N GLN A 16 -18.29 12.61 26.02
CA GLN A 16 -18.55 13.55 27.12
C GLN A 16 -19.23 12.88 28.32
N SER A 17 -20.17 11.96 28.13
CA SER A 17 -20.78 11.22 29.25
C SER A 17 -19.78 10.31 29.97
N ARG A 18 -18.76 9.81 29.26
CA ARG A 18 -17.72 8.93 29.81
C ARG A 18 -16.53 9.68 30.42
N ILE A 19 -16.22 10.89 29.96
CA ILE A 19 -15.07 11.68 30.41
C ILE A 19 -15.37 12.56 31.62
N LYS A 20 -16.63 12.96 31.84
CA LYS A 20 -16.98 14.04 32.78
C LYS A 20 -16.61 13.81 34.26
N ASN A 21 -16.28 12.58 34.69
CA ASN A 21 -16.10 12.26 36.12
C ASN A 21 -14.80 11.51 36.47
N SER A 22 -13.70 11.66 35.73
CA SER A 22 -12.55 10.78 35.95
C SER A 22 -11.17 11.47 35.96
N ASN A 23 -10.38 11.14 36.99
CA ASN A 23 -8.94 11.44 37.11
C ASN A 23 -8.20 10.88 35.89
N TRP A 24 -7.09 11.50 35.48
CA TRP A 24 -6.16 11.02 34.44
C TRP A 24 -5.96 9.50 34.37
N LYS A 25 -5.79 8.82 35.52
CA LYS A 25 -5.69 7.34 35.57
C LYS A 25 -6.93 6.64 35.01
N ASN A 26 -8.13 7.15 35.30
CA ASN A 26 -9.39 6.61 34.80
C ASN A 26 -9.65 6.97 33.33
N LYS A 27 -9.04 8.05 32.79
CA LYS A 27 -9.09 8.35 31.33
C LYS A 27 -8.27 7.35 30.53
N ILE A 28 -7.08 6.98 31.03
CA ILE A 28 -6.27 5.90 30.48
C ILE A 28 -6.99 4.56 30.63
N GLU A 29 -7.63 4.29 31.77
CA GLU A 29 -8.38 3.07 31.99
C GLU A 29 -9.62 2.98 31.07
N THR A 30 -10.31 4.09 30.83
CA THR A 30 -11.45 4.15 29.89
C THR A 30 -11.00 3.92 28.45
N LEU A 31 -9.87 4.52 28.03
CA LEU A 31 -9.25 4.22 26.74
C LEU A 31 -8.87 2.74 26.66
N ARG A 32 -8.19 2.19 27.68
CA ARG A 32 -7.87 0.75 27.78
C ARG A 32 -9.09 -0.16 27.71
N THR A 33 -10.21 0.22 28.32
CA THR A 33 -11.44 -0.59 28.33
C THR A 33 -12.14 -0.58 26.97
N VAL A 34 -12.10 0.54 26.24
CA VAL A 34 -12.54 0.62 24.82
C VAL A 34 -11.56 -0.12 23.89
N MET A 35 -10.31 -0.23 24.33
CA MET A 35 -9.18 -0.85 23.62
C MET A 35 -8.90 -2.29 24.10
N ASP A 36 -9.82 -2.97 24.77
CA ASP A 36 -9.61 -4.34 25.25
C ASP A 36 -9.32 -5.28 24.05
N GLU A 37 -8.23 -6.05 24.13
CA GLU A 37 -7.79 -7.04 23.12
C GLU A 37 -8.90 -8.04 22.77
N ARG A 38 -9.80 -8.32 23.72
CA ARG A 38 -10.98 -9.16 23.48
C ARG A 38 -11.96 -8.50 22.51
N SER A 39 -12.10 -7.18 22.54
CA SER A 39 -13.02 -6.44 21.65
C SER A 39 -12.48 -6.28 20.22
N MET A 40 -11.16 -6.37 20.01
CA MET A 40 -10.57 -6.42 18.68
C MET A 40 -10.71 -7.75 17.96
N ALA A 41 -10.87 -8.84 18.73
CA ALA A 41 -10.87 -10.20 18.18
C ALA A 41 -12.26 -10.89 18.19
N SER A 42 -13.31 -10.32 18.80
CA SER A 42 -14.51 -11.09 19.20
C SER A 42 -15.82 -10.79 18.49
N ARG A 43 -15.82 -10.19 17.29
CA ARG A 43 -17.01 -10.20 16.43
C ARG A 43 -16.64 -10.70 15.04
N GLN A 44 -16.77 -12.01 14.81
CA GLN A 44 -16.90 -12.52 13.45
C GLN A 44 -18.18 -11.91 12.87
N GLU A 45 -18.03 -11.11 11.82
CA GLU A 45 -19.18 -10.65 11.06
C GLU A 45 -19.91 -11.85 10.43
N LYS A 46 -21.21 -11.70 10.15
CA LYS A 46 -22.00 -12.70 9.40
C LYS A 46 -21.46 -13.01 7.99
N TRP A 47 -20.39 -12.32 7.57
CA TRP A 47 -19.86 -12.27 6.22
C TRP A 47 -18.48 -12.94 6.06
N VAL A 48 -17.93 -13.52 7.14
CA VAL A 48 -16.69 -14.31 7.03
C VAL A 48 -17.02 -15.58 6.26
N PRO A 49 -16.32 -15.89 5.15
CA PRO A 49 -16.53 -17.13 4.44
C PRO A 49 -16.22 -18.33 5.35
N PRO A 50 -16.84 -19.50 5.15
CA PRO A 50 -16.45 -20.72 5.84
C PRO A 50 -14.95 -20.98 5.70
N LYS A 51 -14.34 -21.61 6.71
CA LYS A 51 -12.96 -22.11 6.57
C LYS A 51 -12.93 -23.11 5.41
N ASP A 52 -12.02 -22.88 4.47
CA ASP A 52 -11.75 -23.77 3.37
C ASP A 52 -10.23 -23.88 3.18
N THR A 53 -9.78 -25.11 2.97
CA THR A 53 -8.38 -25.46 2.70
C THR A 53 -7.87 -24.90 1.37
N LYS A 54 -8.77 -24.61 0.42
CA LYS A 54 -8.45 -23.94 -0.84
C LYS A 54 -8.77 -22.43 -0.74
N PRO A 55 -8.02 -21.57 -1.46
CA PRO A 55 -8.42 -20.19 -1.64
C PRO A 55 -9.83 -20.11 -2.21
N VAL A 56 -10.69 -19.31 -1.58
CA VAL A 56 -12.07 -19.07 -2.01
C VAL A 56 -12.16 -17.73 -2.71
N GLN A 57 -12.91 -17.64 -3.79
CA GLN A 57 -13.21 -16.34 -4.40
C GLN A 57 -13.86 -15.42 -3.36
N CYS A 58 -13.52 -14.13 -3.39
CA CYS A 58 -14.04 -13.16 -2.43
C CYS A 58 -15.59 -13.15 -2.48
N PRO A 59 -16.33 -13.57 -1.44
CA PRO A 59 -17.78 -13.76 -1.57
C PRO A 59 -18.55 -12.47 -1.86
N GLN A 60 -18.04 -11.32 -1.41
CA GLN A 60 -18.68 -10.03 -1.71
C GLN A 60 -18.45 -9.61 -3.17
N TYR A 61 -17.28 -9.93 -3.73
CA TYR A 61 -16.80 -9.39 -5.00
C TYR A 61 -15.99 -10.45 -5.77
N PRO A 62 -16.61 -11.57 -6.18
CA PRO A 62 -15.88 -12.76 -6.63
C PRO A 62 -15.09 -12.60 -7.93
N GLU A 63 -15.41 -11.58 -8.75
CA GLU A 63 -14.73 -11.29 -10.01
C GLU A 63 -13.87 -10.03 -9.96
N ARG A 64 -13.99 -9.25 -8.87
CA ARG A 64 -13.37 -7.92 -8.74
C ARG A 64 -12.30 -7.85 -7.66
N MET A 65 -12.15 -8.91 -6.86
CA MET A 65 -11.17 -9.00 -5.78
C MET A 65 -10.36 -10.28 -5.89
N PRO A 66 -9.09 -10.28 -5.45
CA PRO A 66 -8.30 -11.51 -5.39
C PRO A 66 -8.96 -12.57 -4.50
N PRO A 67 -8.72 -13.87 -4.77
CA PRO A 67 -9.13 -14.95 -3.87
C PRO A 67 -8.65 -14.72 -2.44
N SER A 68 -9.36 -15.29 -1.48
CA SER A 68 -9.10 -15.20 -0.04
C SER A 68 -8.74 -16.56 0.53
N VAL A 69 -7.76 -16.60 1.42
CA VAL A 69 -7.48 -17.79 2.24
C VAL A 69 -8.18 -17.63 3.57
N THR A 70 -9.05 -18.59 3.92
CA THR A 70 -9.86 -18.53 5.15
C THR A 70 -9.46 -19.56 6.20
N ASP A 71 -8.81 -20.66 5.79
CA ASP A 71 -8.27 -21.64 6.72
C ASP A 71 -6.88 -21.22 7.22
N ILE A 72 -6.89 -20.31 8.21
CA ILE A 72 -5.69 -19.91 8.93
C ILE A 72 -5.49 -20.86 10.11
N ALA A 73 -4.28 -21.42 10.21
CA ALA A 73 -3.90 -22.26 11.34
C ALA A 73 -3.99 -21.46 12.66
N ASP A 74 -4.58 -22.06 13.69
CA ASP A 74 -4.81 -21.37 14.96
C ASP A 74 -3.50 -20.92 15.62
N SER A 75 -2.42 -21.69 15.49
CA SER A 75 -1.08 -21.34 15.97
C SER A 75 -0.54 -20.07 15.29
N GLU A 76 -0.64 -20.01 13.96
CA GLU A 76 -0.22 -18.85 13.15
C GLU A 76 -1.04 -17.61 13.53
N TYR A 77 -2.35 -17.77 13.74
CA TYR A 77 -3.23 -16.69 14.16
C TYR A 77 -2.93 -16.19 15.60
N GLN A 78 -2.64 -17.10 16.55
CA GLN A 78 -2.25 -16.67 17.89
C GLN A 78 -0.90 -15.98 17.89
N GLU A 79 0.06 -16.44 17.09
CA GLU A 79 1.35 -15.78 16.94
C GLU A 79 1.18 -14.36 16.37
N PHE A 80 0.39 -14.21 15.30
CA PHE A 80 0.00 -12.92 14.73
C PHE A 80 -0.59 -11.98 15.78
N ARG A 81 -1.52 -12.46 16.62
CA ARG A 81 -2.10 -11.64 17.70
C ARG A 81 -1.05 -11.22 18.71
N SER A 82 -0.20 -12.14 19.13
CA SER A 82 0.81 -11.92 20.18
C SER A 82 1.91 -10.94 19.76
N LYS A 83 2.24 -10.89 18.46
CA LYS A 83 3.30 -10.04 17.90
C LYS A 83 2.74 -8.77 17.28
N ILE A 84 1.88 -8.90 16.28
CA ILE A 84 1.43 -7.78 15.44
C ILE A 84 0.30 -7.00 16.12
N VAL A 85 -0.78 -7.67 16.51
CA VAL A 85 -1.92 -6.98 17.15
C VAL A 85 -1.48 -6.32 18.45
N LYS A 86 -0.68 -7.01 19.27
CA LYS A 86 -0.09 -6.44 20.48
C LYS A 86 0.74 -5.18 20.18
N ARG A 87 1.57 -5.18 19.12
CA ARG A 87 2.32 -3.99 18.70
C ARG A 87 1.39 -2.84 18.33
N TYR A 88 0.35 -3.08 17.52
CA TYR A 88 -0.63 -2.05 17.18
C TYR A 88 -1.26 -1.43 18.42
N MET A 89 -1.61 -2.24 19.42
CA MET A 89 -2.16 -1.74 20.68
C MET A 89 -1.16 -0.92 21.48
N GLN A 90 0.11 -1.34 21.50
CA GLN A 90 1.18 -0.58 22.14
C GLN A 90 1.42 0.75 21.43
N ALA A 91 1.46 0.77 20.09
CA ALA A 91 1.60 1.99 19.29
C ALA A 91 0.43 2.94 19.51
N LEU A 92 -0.80 2.43 19.49
CA LEU A 92 -1.99 3.25 19.74
C LEU A 92 -1.93 3.95 21.10
N ILE A 93 -1.47 3.27 22.16
CA ILE A 93 -1.33 3.87 23.49
C ILE A 93 -0.11 4.82 23.56
N GLY A 94 1.04 4.35 23.08
CA GLY A 94 2.33 5.01 23.21
C GLY A 94 2.47 6.26 22.34
N GLU A 95 1.92 6.22 21.12
CA GLU A 95 2.08 7.26 20.10
C GLU A 95 0.92 8.25 20.08
N THR A 96 -0.10 8.09 20.93
CA THR A 96 -1.24 9.04 21.00
C THR A 96 -0.77 10.47 21.23
N TRP A 97 0.17 10.70 22.15
CA TRP A 97 0.58 12.05 22.51
C TRP A 97 1.47 12.70 21.45
N SER A 98 2.44 11.96 20.92
CA SER A 98 3.30 12.42 19.82
C SER A 98 2.46 12.74 18.58
N SER A 99 1.44 11.93 18.28
CA SER A 99 0.55 12.16 17.13
C SER A 99 -0.35 13.38 17.31
N LEU A 100 -0.79 13.68 18.54
CA LEU A 100 -1.52 14.91 18.84
C LEU A 100 -0.64 16.14 18.64
N GLU A 101 0.62 16.07 19.04
CA GLU A 101 1.59 17.16 18.85
C GLU A 101 1.81 17.44 17.35
N VAL A 102 2.05 16.40 16.56
CA VAL A 102 2.15 16.52 15.09
C VAL A 102 0.89 17.14 14.51
N ALA A 103 -0.29 16.67 14.89
CA ALA A 103 -1.56 17.18 14.37
C ALA A 103 -1.84 18.65 14.74
N HIS A 104 -1.23 19.17 15.80
CA HIS A 104 -1.36 20.55 16.25
C HIS A 104 -0.30 21.50 15.66
N ASN A 105 0.82 20.96 15.18
CA ASN A 105 1.85 21.77 14.57
C ASN A 105 1.39 22.36 13.24
N LEU A 106 1.83 23.58 12.94
CA LEU A 106 1.56 24.21 11.66
C LEU A 106 2.17 23.35 10.54
N PRO A 107 1.39 23.03 9.48
CA PRO A 107 1.91 22.25 8.38
C PRO A 107 3.03 23.02 7.69
N GLN A 108 4.09 22.31 7.27
CA GLN A 108 5.05 22.86 6.34
C GLN A 108 4.35 23.15 5.00
N SER A 109 4.63 24.31 4.41
CA SER A 109 4.10 24.65 3.09
C SER A 109 4.50 23.59 2.06
N LEU A 110 3.54 23.18 1.23
CA LEU A 110 3.80 22.37 0.04
C LEU A 110 4.03 23.32 -1.13
N ASP A 111 5.27 23.43 -1.59
CA ASP A 111 5.62 24.12 -2.83
C ASP A 111 5.80 23.13 -4.00
N ASP A 112 6.05 23.65 -5.20
CA ASP A 112 6.20 22.83 -6.40
C ASP A 112 7.50 22.00 -6.35
N GLU A 113 8.56 22.52 -5.72
CA GLU A 113 9.83 21.81 -5.56
C GLU A 113 9.63 20.55 -4.71
N LEU A 114 9.00 20.69 -3.54
CA LEU A 114 8.68 19.56 -2.68
C LEU A 114 7.70 18.60 -3.34
N LEU A 115 6.70 19.10 -4.06
CA LEU A 115 5.76 18.25 -4.80
C LEU A 115 6.47 17.40 -5.86
N ASN A 116 7.38 18.01 -6.61
CA ASN A 116 8.18 17.33 -7.63
C ASN A 116 9.09 16.26 -7.02
N ASP A 117 9.75 16.59 -5.90
CA ASP A 117 10.59 15.66 -5.15
C ASP A 117 9.79 14.44 -4.67
N ILE A 118 8.61 14.69 -4.08
CA ILE A 118 7.71 13.62 -3.64
C ILE A 118 7.35 12.69 -4.80
N TYR A 119 6.98 13.22 -5.97
CA TYR A 119 6.60 12.38 -7.11
C TYR A 119 7.78 11.65 -7.76
N TRP A 120 8.99 12.18 -7.67
CA TRP A 120 10.18 11.56 -8.27
C TRP A 120 10.84 10.52 -7.35
N ASN A 121 10.95 10.82 -6.05
CA ASN A 121 11.77 10.09 -5.10
C ASN A 121 10.97 9.17 -4.16
N SER A 122 9.64 9.16 -4.26
CA SER A 122 8.77 8.29 -3.45
C SER A 122 8.06 7.21 -4.28
N PRO A 123 7.30 6.30 -3.63
CA PRO A 123 6.47 5.33 -4.32
C PRO A 123 5.46 5.93 -5.29
N PHE A 124 5.11 7.22 -5.18
CA PHE A 124 4.18 7.85 -6.13
C PHE A 124 4.70 7.91 -7.57
N SER A 125 6.01 7.78 -7.79
CA SER A 125 6.60 7.63 -9.13
C SER A 125 6.01 6.46 -9.92
N ARG A 126 5.46 5.44 -9.23
CA ARG A 126 4.82 4.29 -9.87
C ARG A 126 3.56 4.62 -10.66
N PHE A 127 2.94 5.78 -10.41
CA PHE A 127 1.75 6.22 -11.13
C PHE A 127 2.07 6.96 -12.42
N LEU A 128 3.35 7.26 -12.68
CA LEU A 128 3.77 7.99 -13.88
C LEU A 128 3.65 7.09 -15.10
N THR A 129 2.82 7.50 -16.05
CA THR A 129 2.69 6.88 -17.38
C THR A 129 2.96 7.89 -18.48
N SER A 130 3.59 7.46 -19.56
CA SER A 130 3.84 8.28 -20.76
C SER A 130 2.71 8.16 -21.79
N GLU A 131 1.66 7.39 -21.49
CA GLU A 131 0.52 7.19 -22.38
C GLU A 131 -0.59 8.20 -22.09
N PHE A 132 -1.12 8.83 -23.13
CA PHE A 132 -2.16 9.86 -23.04
C PHE A 132 -3.38 9.45 -23.86
N THR A 133 -4.56 9.61 -23.28
CA THR A 133 -5.86 9.43 -23.93
C THR A 133 -6.30 10.70 -24.66
N ASP A 134 -7.27 10.61 -25.56
CA ASP A 134 -7.86 11.77 -26.23
C ASP A 134 -8.43 12.80 -25.23
N ASN A 135 -8.94 12.33 -24.09
CA ASN A 135 -9.42 13.19 -23.02
C ASN A 135 -8.28 13.97 -22.36
N ASP A 136 -7.14 13.32 -22.11
CA ASP A 136 -5.95 13.99 -21.55
C ASP A 136 -5.44 15.10 -22.50
N LEU A 137 -5.38 14.79 -23.80
CA LEU A 137 -4.97 15.75 -24.83
C LEU A 137 -5.92 16.95 -24.89
N THR A 138 -7.22 16.72 -24.66
CA THR A 138 -8.23 17.79 -24.60
C THR A 138 -8.07 18.65 -23.34
N ILE A 139 -7.94 18.02 -22.17
CA ILE A 139 -7.78 18.70 -20.88
C ILE A 139 -6.53 19.59 -20.86
N PHE A 140 -5.42 19.11 -21.43
CA PHE A 140 -4.14 19.79 -21.43
C PHE A 140 -3.78 20.42 -22.78
N GLN A 141 -4.78 20.67 -23.65
CA GLN A 141 -4.58 21.13 -25.02
C GLN A 141 -3.62 22.32 -25.11
N THR A 142 -3.82 23.35 -24.29
CA THR A 142 -2.97 24.55 -24.26
C THR A 142 -1.50 24.22 -24.05
N PHE A 143 -1.19 23.24 -23.20
CA PHE A 143 0.20 22.82 -22.97
C PHE A 143 0.74 22.01 -24.16
N PHE A 144 -0.05 21.07 -24.69
CA PHE A 144 0.37 20.27 -25.85
C PHE A 144 0.59 21.09 -27.12
N GLU A 145 -0.11 22.21 -27.29
CA GLU A 145 0.10 23.15 -28.39
C GLU A 145 1.40 23.96 -28.25
N GLN A 146 1.91 24.12 -27.03
CA GLN A 146 3.07 24.98 -26.71
C GLN A 146 4.35 24.21 -26.37
N LYS A 147 4.26 22.90 -26.14
CA LYS A 147 5.38 22.07 -25.72
C LYS A 147 6.47 21.97 -26.79
N SER A 148 7.70 21.72 -26.37
CA SER A 148 8.79 21.36 -27.28
C SER A 148 8.60 19.93 -27.82
N SER A 149 9.16 19.64 -29.00
CA SER A 149 9.30 18.26 -29.48
C SER A 149 10.23 17.42 -28.61
N GLU A 150 11.13 18.07 -27.86
CA GLU A 150 12.08 17.42 -26.95
C GLU A 150 11.48 17.15 -25.56
N ASP A 151 10.30 17.69 -25.26
CA ASP A 151 9.64 17.49 -23.97
C ASP A 151 9.21 16.01 -23.80
N ILE A 152 9.78 15.35 -22.80
CA ILE A 152 9.31 14.05 -22.32
C ILE A 152 8.28 14.30 -21.21
N LEU A 153 7.06 13.80 -21.41
CA LEU A 153 5.94 14.03 -20.51
C LEU A 153 5.48 12.75 -19.85
N TYR A 154 5.01 12.90 -18.62
CA TYR A 154 4.31 11.86 -17.87
C TYR A 154 3.01 12.42 -17.32
N LYS A 155 2.00 11.56 -17.18
CA LYS A 155 0.80 11.85 -16.39
C LYS A 155 0.69 10.94 -15.18
N ILE A 156 -0.05 11.41 -14.19
CA ILE A 156 -0.65 10.61 -13.12
C ILE A 156 -2.14 10.82 -13.23
N ASP A 157 -2.91 9.73 -13.25
CA ASP A 157 -4.36 9.76 -13.44
C ASP A 157 -5.03 9.12 -12.23
N HIS A 158 -5.83 9.91 -11.49
CA HIS A 158 -6.68 9.51 -10.37
C HIS A 158 -8.15 9.82 -10.66
N SER A 159 -8.55 9.74 -11.93
CA SER A 159 -9.92 10.04 -12.35
C SER A 159 -10.96 9.07 -11.82
N HIS A 160 -10.56 7.85 -11.44
CA HIS A 160 -11.45 6.86 -10.82
C HIS A 160 -12.03 7.32 -9.47
N LEU A 161 -11.40 8.30 -8.81
CA LEU A 161 -11.85 8.84 -7.53
C LEU A 161 -13.16 9.64 -7.63
N LYS A 162 -13.59 10.00 -8.85
CA LYS A 162 -14.84 10.73 -9.11
C LYS A 162 -16.08 10.04 -8.54
N ASP A 163 -16.05 8.71 -8.45
CA ASP A 163 -17.20 7.88 -8.07
C ASP A 163 -17.20 7.53 -6.57
N GLN A 164 -16.20 7.98 -5.80
CA GLN A 164 -16.09 7.68 -4.37
C GLN A 164 -16.97 8.58 -3.51
N LYS A 165 -17.63 7.98 -2.51
CA LYS A 165 -18.38 8.73 -1.50
C LYS A 165 -17.47 9.15 -0.35
N THR A 166 -17.82 10.29 0.24
CA THR A 166 -17.09 10.86 1.38
C THR A 166 -17.98 11.07 2.59
N TYR A 167 -17.37 11.19 3.77
CA TYR A 167 -18.05 11.69 4.95
C TYR A 167 -18.46 13.17 4.75
N PRO A 168 -19.51 13.64 5.45
CA PRO A 168 -19.95 15.04 5.35
C PRO A 168 -18.81 16.05 5.56
N GLY A 169 -18.70 16.99 4.62
CA GLY A 169 -17.66 18.03 4.63
C GLY A 169 -16.24 17.50 4.43
N VAL A 170 -16.07 16.29 3.87
CA VAL A 170 -14.81 15.79 3.33
C VAL A 170 -14.94 15.74 1.81
N TYR A 171 -13.90 16.14 1.10
CA TYR A 171 -13.90 16.21 -0.36
C TYR A 171 -12.84 15.30 -0.95
N ILE A 172 -13.18 14.72 -2.11
CA ILE A 172 -12.33 14.02 -3.07
C ILE A 172 -12.70 14.57 -4.45
N ALA A 173 -11.81 14.49 -5.42
CA ALA A 173 -12.08 14.88 -6.80
C ALA A 173 -11.42 13.92 -7.80
N SER A 174 -11.91 13.94 -9.06
CA SER A 174 -11.15 13.42 -10.20
C SER A 174 -9.91 14.29 -10.38
N VAL A 175 -8.72 13.68 -10.45
CA VAL A 175 -7.46 14.43 -10.59
C VAL A 175 -6.57 13.81 -11.64
N ILE A 176 -5.97 14.64 -12.50
CA ILE A 176 -4.89 14.22 -13.40
C ILE A 176 -3.74 15.21 -13.27
N GLY A 177 -2.54 14.74 -12.92
CA GLY A 177 -1.32 15.57 -12.88
C GLY A 177 -0.51 15.40 -14.16
N LEU A 178 -0.05 16.50 -14.75
CA LEU A 178 0.85 16.52 -15.90
C LEU A 178 2.25 16.97 -15.46
N PHE A 179 3.25 16.18 -15.83
CA PHE A 179 4.64 16.38 -15.48
C PHE A 179 5.53 16.39 -16.72
N ARG A 180 6.55 17.24 -16.68
CA ARG A 180 7.67 17.25 -17.63
C ARG A 180 8.89 16.63 -16.94
N LEU A 181 9.60 15.75 -17.65
CA LEU A 181 10.93 15.30 -17.24
C LEU A 181 11.94 16.42 -17.42
N ILE A 182 12.73 16.67 -16.39
CA ILE A 182 13.89 17.58 -16.42
C ILE A 182 15.16 16.80 -16.08
N ASP A 183 16.34 17.38 -16.30
CA ASP A 183 17.64 16.71 -16.17
C ASP A 183 17.77 15.85 -14.90
N GLU A 184 17.33 16.37 -13.76
CA GLU A 184 17.40 15.70 -12.46
C GLU A 184 16.05 15.64 -11.73
N GLY A 185 14.96 15.30 -12.44
CA GLY A 185 13.68 15.03 -11.78
C GLY A 185 12.45 15.30 -12.62
N LEU A 186 11.38 15.72 -11.96
CA LEU A 186 10.13 16.11 -12.58
C LEU A 186 9.81 17.57 -12.33
N GLN A 187 9.04 18.14 -13.24
CA GLN A 187 8.37 19.41 -13.06
C GLN A 187 6.88 19.20 -13.29
N VAL A 188 6.06 19.40 -12.26
CA VAL A 188 4.62 19.53 -12.43
C VAL A 188 4.33 20.79 -13.25
N VAL A 189 3.58 20.64 -14.34
CA VAL A 189 3.26 21.76 -15.26
C VAL A 189 1.78 22.12 -15.20
N SER A 190 0.93 21.15 -14.93
CA SER A 190 -0.51 21.36 -14.79
C SER A 190 -1.16 20.26 -13.98
N ILE A 191 -2.27 20.58 -13.33
CA ILE A 191 -3.12 19.62 -12.62
C ILE A 191 -4.55 19.86 -13.05
N SER A 192 -5.20 18.83 -13.58
CA SER A 192 -6.64 18.83 -13.85
C SER A 192 -7.40 18.38 -12.61
N ILE A 193 -8.40 19.15 -12.19
CA ILE A 193 -9.38 18.75 -11.19
C ILE A 193 -10.77 18.80 -11.82
N ASN A 194 -11.49 17.67 -11.83
CA ASN A 194 -12.80 17.54 -12.48
C ASN A 194 -12.79 18.12 -13.91
N ASP A 195 -11.82 17.68 -14.71
CA ASP A 195 -11.59 18.07 -16.12
C ASP A 195 -11.22 19.54 -16.35
N LYS A 196 -10.99 20.31 -15.29
CA LYS A 196 -10.47 21.68 -15.38
C LYS A 196 -8.98 21.73 -15.05
N SER A 197 -8.18 22.18 -16.01
CA SER A 197 -6.72 22.36 -15.86
C SER A 197 -6.38 23.63 -15.05
N PHE A 198 -5.45 23.46 -14.10
CA PHE A 198 -4.84 24.50 -13.29
C PHE A 198 -3.31 24.51 -13.48
N THR A 199 -2.70 25.68 -13.33
CA THR A 199 -1.28 25.96 -13.54
C THR A 199 -0.69 26.76 -12.37
N PRO A 200 0.65 26.77 -12.17
CA PRO A 200 1.30 27.41 -11.02
C PRO A 200 0.93 28.88 -10.76
N ASN A 201 0.55 29.62 -11.79
CA ASN A 201 0.26 31.06 -11.69
C ASN A 201 -1.16 31.38 -11.17
N GLN A 202 -1.95 30.37 -10.78
CA GLN A 202 -3.36 30.54 -10.38
C GLN A 202 -3.59 30.60 -8.86
N GLY A 203 -2.56 30.93 -8.09
CA GLY A 203 -2.65 31.22 -6.66
C GLY A 203 -3.30 30.08 -5.86
N GLU A 204 -4.30 30.41 -5.04
CA GLU A 204 -5.01 29.44 -4.19
C GLU A 204 -5.56 28.23 -4.98
N SER A 205 -6.05 28.44 -6.21
CA SER A 205 -6.60 27.35 -7.03
C SER A 205 -5.53 26.29 -7.32
N TRP A 206 -4.29 26.75 -7.56
CA TRP A 206 -3.13 25.88 -7.73
C TRP A 206 -2.76 25.16 -6.43
N GLU A 207 -2.77 25.87 -5.30
CA GLU A 207 -2.50 25.25 -4.00
C GLU A 207 -3.46 24.10 -3.68
N ARG A 208 -4.75 24.29 -3.95
CA ARG A 208 -5.76 23.24 -3.78
C ARG A 208 -5.59 22.11 -4.78
N ALA A 209 -5.28 22.40 -6.04
CA ALA A 209 -5.03 21.36 -7.04
C ALA A 209 -3.89 20.41 -6.62
N ARG A 210 -2.79 20.95 -6.08
CA ARG A 210 -1.69 20.15 -5.51
C ARG A 210 -2.14 19.28 -4.34
N LEU A 211 -2.98 19.82 -3.46
CA LEU A 211 -3.54 19.10 -2.32
C LEU A 211 -4.35 17.88 -2.76
N PHE A 212 -5.27 18.07 -3.72
CA PHE A 212 -6.09 17.00 -4.27
C PHE A 212 -5.27 15.97 -5.07
N LEU A 213 -4.21 16.40 -5.77
CA LEU A 213 -3.31 15.48 -6.45
C LEU A 213 -2.58 14.55 -5.46
N LEU A 214 -2.06 15.08 -4.34
CA LEU A 214 -1.44 14.26 -3.29
C LEU A 214 -2.45 13.37 -2.58
N GLN A 215 -3.64 13.88 -2.24
CA GLN A 215 -4.71 13.05 -1.69
C GLN A 215 -5.01 11.89 -2.63
N GLY A 216 -5.18 12.16 -3.92
CA GLY A 216 -5.45 11.13 -4.91
C GLY A 216 -4.35 10.06 -4.96
N SER A 217 -3.09 10.48 -5.06
CA SER A 217 -1.94 9.54 -5.05
C SER A 217 -1.85 8.72 -3.77
N SER A 218 -2.17 9.32 -2.63
CA SER A 218 -2.19 8.64 -1.34
C SER A 218 -3.25 7.55 -1.26
N LEU A 219 -4.48 7.91 -1.63
CA LEU A 219 -5.63 7.01 -1.62
C LEU A 219 -5.43 5.88 -2.63
N SER A 220 -4.92 6.19 -3.81
CA SER A 220 -4.55 5.23 -4.85
C SER A 220 -3.42 4.29 -4.42
N LEU A 221 -2.43 4.79 -3.68
CA LEU A 221 -1.33 3.97 -3.17
C LEU A 221 -1.85 3.00 -2.11
N VAL A 222 -2.37 3.54 -1.01
CA VAL A 222 -2.78 2.75 0.16
C VAL A 222 -4.03 1.91 -0.12
N GLY A 223 -5.04 2.53 -0.73
CA GLY A 223 -6.36 1.97 -0.99
C GLY A 223 -6.47 1.27 -2.34
N GLY A 224 -5.38 1.12 -3.07
CA GLY A 224 -5.38 0.58 -4.44
C GLY A 224 -4.20 -0.34 -4.68
N VAL A 225 -3.15 0.18 -5.31
CA VAL A 225 -2.01 -0.62 -5.80
C VAL A 225 -1.26 -1.40 -4.72
N HIS A 226 -1.24 -0.91 -3.48
CA HIS A 226 -0.56 -1.60 -2.37
C HIS A 226 -1.26 -2.92 -2.03
N ALA A 227 -2.59 -2.97 -2.13
CA ALA A 227 -3.37 -4.18 -1.90
C ALA A 227 -3.00 -5.32 -2.86
N SER A 228 -2.52 -4.98 -4.06
CA SER A 228 -2.04 -5.93 -5.06
C SER A 228 -0.74 -6.64 -4.67
N LEU A 229 0.03 -6.10 -3.71
CA LEU A 229 1.20 -6.77 -3.12
C LEU A 229 0.82 -7.76 -2.02
N HIS A 230 -0.35 -7.53 -1.38
CA HIS A 230 -0.86 -8.35 -0.29
C HIS A 230 -1.64 -9.58 -0.78
N PHE A 231 -2.73 -9.33 -1.50
CA PHE A 231 -3.85 -10.26 -1.51
C PHE A 231 -3.74 -11.38 -2.56
N PRO A 232 -3.29 -11.13 -3.80
CA PRO A 232 -3.13 -12.22 -4.77
C PRO A 232 -2.11 -13.27 -4.33
N THR A 233 -1.08 -12.87 -3.58
CA THR A 233 0.02 -13.75 -3.15
C THR A 233 -0.40 -14.72 -2.03
N ASP A 234 -1.54 -14.50 -1.35
CA ASP A 234 -2.10 -15.46 -0.38
C ASP A 234 -2.40 -16.82 -1.03
N SER A 235 -2.88 -16.81 -2.28
CA SER A 235 -3.15 -18.03 -3.04
C SER A 235 -1.88 -18.84 -3.28
N VAL A 236 -0.74 -18.16 -3.53
CA VAL A 236 0.57 -18.81 -3.73
C VAL A 236 0.96 -19.58 -2.47
N ILE A 237 0.77 -19.01 -1.28
CA ILE A 237 1.08 -19.68 -0.02
C ILE A 237 0.19 -20.91 0.18
N ALA A 238 -1.13 -20.74 0.10
CA ALA A 238 -2.08 -21.82 0.38
C ALA A 238 -1.95 -22.99 -0.62
N ILE A 239 -1.87 -22.71 -1.92
CA ILE A 239 -1.72 -23.75 -2.95
C ILE A 239 -0.34 -24.43 -2.85
N THR A 240 0.71 -23.71 -2.45
CA THR A 240 2.02 -24.32 -2.17
C THR A 240 1.94 -25.32 -1.03
N ARG A 241 1.36 -24.93 0.12
CA ARG A 241 1.17 -25.83 1.28
C ARG A 241 0.36 -27.08 0.93
N GLN A 242 -0.56 -26.97 -0.03
CA GLN A 242 -1.40 -28.08 -0.46
C GLN A 242 -0.69 -29.06 -1.40
N TYR A 243 0.08 -28.55 -2.38
CA TYR A 243 0.59 -29.36 -3.49
C TYR A 243 2.08 -29.67 -3.44
N ILE A 244 2.87 -28.90 -2.68
CA ILE A 244 4.32 -29.03 -2.65
C ILE A 244 4.75 -29.51 -1.26
N PRO A 245 5.49 -30.64 -1.15
CA PRO A 245 6.01 -31.12 0.13
C PRO A 245 6.89 -30.08 0.84
N GLU A 246 6.78 -29.98 2.16
CA GLU A 246 7.51 -28.98 2.98
C GLU A 246 9.04 -29.05 2.82
N ASN A 247 9.59 -30.23 2.50
CA ASN A 247 11.03 -30.41 2.30
C ASN A 247 11.52 -29.93 0.92
N ASN A 248 10.61 -29.65 -0.02
CA ASN A 248 10.93 -29.16 -1.36
C ASN A 248 11.54 -27.74 -1.28
N PRO A 249 12.60 -27.42 -2.05
CA PRO A 249 13.19 -26.09 -2.08
C PRO A 249 12.22 -24.94 -2.37
N ILE A 250 11.20 -25.17 -3.21
CA ILE A 250 10.18 -24.17 -3.56
C ILE A 250 9.30 -23.85 -2.35
N ALA A 251 8.79 -24.89 -1.67
CA ALA A 251 8.00 -24.70 -0.46
C ALA A 251 8.80 -23.97 0.62
N LYS A 252 10.07 -24.35 0.82
CA LYS A 252 10.99 -23.69 1.76
C LYS A 252 11.17 -22.19 1.48
N ILE A 253 11.29 -21.80 0.21
CA ILE A 253 11.37 -20.38 -0.16
C ILE A 253 10.07 -19.65 0.12
N ILE A 254 8.94 -20.20 -0.35
CA ILE A 254 7.65 -19.53 -0.21
C ILE A 254 7.32 -19.34 1.27
N GLU A 255 7.55 -20.37 2.11
CA GLU A 255 7.34 -20.30 3.56
C GLU A 255 8.28 -19.33 4.27
N ALA A 256 9.55 -19.27 3.85
CA ALA A 256 10.51 -18.32 4.42
C ALA A 256 10.08 -16.84 4.22
N HIS A 257 9.28 -16.58 3.19
CA HIS A 257 8.79 -15.25 2.81
C HIS A 257 7.28 -15.04 3.04
N SER A 258 6.58 -15.99 3.67
CA SER A 258 5.13 -15.92 3.97
C SER A 258 4.81 -15.58 5.42
N TYR A 259 5.83 -15.36 6.25
CA TYR A 259 5.68 -15.31 7.71
C TYR A 259 4.57 -14.35 8.17
N LEU A 260 3.52 -14.91 8.79
CA LEU A 260 2.35 -14.19 9.31
C LEU A 260 1.58 -13.35 8.26
N GLN A 261 1.78 -13.61 6.96
CA GLN A 261 1.07 -12.93 5.87
C GLN A 261 -0.42 -13.27 5.88
N LEU A 262 -0.75 -14.57 5.88
CA LEU A 262 -2.14 -15.02 5.82
C LEU A 262 -3.01 -14.50 6.98
N PRO A 263 -2.60 -14.57 8.26
CA PRO A 263 -3.39 -14.01 9.35
C PRO A 263 -3.54 -12.48 9.28
N LEU A 264 -2.55 -11.73 8.78
CA LEU A 264 -2.71 -10.29 8.56
C LEU A 264 -3.79 -10.05 7.50
N ASN A 265 -3.65 -10.63 6.32
CA ASN A 265 -4.55 -10.36 5.20
C ASN A 265 -5.98 -10.81 5.54
N TYR A 266 -6.12 -11.92 6.26
CA TYR A 266 -7.38 -12.32 6.88
C TYR A 266 -7.91 -11.23 7.83
N GLY A 267 -7.08 -10.70 8.73
CA GLY A 267 -7.43 -9.60 9.62
C GLY A 267 -7.86 -8.33 8.88
N VAL A 268 -7.15 -7.94 7.81
CA VAL A 268 -7.45 -6.75 7.02
C VAL A 268 -8.81 -6.87 6.35
N ARG A 269 -9.13 -8.03 5.75
CA ARG A 269 -10.39 -8.25 5.05
C ARG A 269 -11.57 -8.42 6.01
N TRP A 270 -11.39 -9.13 7.12
CA TRP A 270 -12.50 -9.67 7.89
C TRP A 270 -12.66 -9.06 9.30
N SER A 271 -11.66 -8.36 9.83
CA SER A 271 -11.81 -7.71 11.13
C SER A 271 -12.63 -6.42 11.03
N PRO A 272 -13.71 -6.26 11.81
CA PRO A 272 -14.50 -5.01 11.82
C PRO A 272 -13.72 -3.80 12.34
N ARG A 273 -12.55 -4.02 12.96
CA ARG A 273 -11.64 -2.98 13.45
C ARG A 273 -10.41 -2.81 12.56
N SER A 274 -10.38 -3.48 11.41
CA SER A 274 -9.37 -3.27 10.37
C SER A 274 -9.36 -1.81 9.93
N TYR A 275 -8.16 -1.29 9.66
CA TYR A 275 -8.00 0.02 9.06
C TYR A 275 -8.76 0.14 7.73
N ALA A 276 -8.79 -0.93 6.92
CA ALA A 276 -9.50 -0.96 5.64
C ALA A 276 -11.04 -0.91 5.77
N HIS A 277 -11.59 -1.24 6.95
CA HIS A 277 -13.03 -1.07 7.21
C HIS A 277 -13.39 0.38 7.54
N ASN A 278 -12.38 1.21 7.81
CA ASN A 278 -12.48 2.66 8.03
C ASN A 278 -13.64 3.10 8.93
N SER A 279 -13.94 2.33 9.97
CA SER A 279 -15.01 2.63 10.91
C SER A 279 -14.72 3.96 11.64
N PRO A 280 -15.58 4.99 11.56
CA PRO A 280 -15.38 6.27 12.25
C PRO A 280 -15.18 6.15 13.76
N ARG A 281 -15.61 5.01 14.33
CA ARG A 281 -15.51 4.64 15.73
C ARG A 281 -14.07 4.40 16.21
N GLU A 282 -13.17 4.12 15.29
CA GLU A 282 -11.77 3.89 15.58
C GLU A 282 -10.99 5.18 15.37
N ILE A 283 -10.14 5.56 16.33
CA ILE A 283 -9.41 6.83 16.27
C ILE A 283 -8.22 6.81 15.31
N TYR A 284 -7.95 5.67 14.68
CA TYR A 284 -6.83 5.42 13.76
C TYR A 284 -7.30 5.26 12.31
N THR A 285 -8.57 5.50 12.00
CA THR A 285 -9.11 5.40 10.64
C THR A 285 -9.15 6.77 9.98
N ALA A 286 -8.44 6.90 8.85
CA ALA A 286 -8.15 8.19 8.23
C ALA A 286 -8.76 8.35 6.83
N PHE A 287 -9.26 7.29 6.19
CA PHE A 287 -9.82 7.42 4.85
C PHE A 287 -11.03 8.37 4.83
N PRO A 288 -11.26 9.03 3.67
CA PRO A 288 -12.30 10.06 3.50
C PRO A 288 -13.73 9.52 3.40
N GLY A 289 -13.91 8.23 3.08
CA GLY A 289 -15.20 7.60 2.82
C GLY A 289 -15.44 6.33 3.63
N PRO A 290 -16.62 5.71 3.52
CA PRO A 290 -16.95 4.47 4.20
C PRO A 290 -16.15 3.26 3.65
N ARG A 291 -16.32 2.11 4.29
CA ARG A 291 -15.67 0.82 3.93
C ARG A 291 -15.79 0.50 2.45
N GLU A 292 -16.98 0.67 1.88
CA GLU A 292 -17.29 0.29 0.51
C GLU A 292 -16.38 1.01 -0.49
N ASP A 293 -16.08 2.29 -0.25
CA ASP A 293 -15.21 3.10 -1.10
C ASP A 293 -13.72 2.73 -0.93
N VAL A 294 -13.29 2.31 0.27
CA VAL A 294 -11.92 1.79 0.47
C VAL A 294 -11.71 0.50 -0.32
N PHE A 295 -12.67 -0.45 -0.23
CA PHE A 295 -12.59 -1.69 -1.02
C PHE A 295 -12.84 -1.45 -2.52
N HIS A 296 -13.53 -0.37 -2.90
CA HIS A 296 -13.65 0.01 -4.31
C HIS A 296 -12.29 0.30 -4.94
N GLY A 297 -11.39 1.00 -4.23
CA GLY A 297 -10.01 1.18 -4.70
C GLY A 297 -9.29 -0.15 -4.93
N PHE A 298 -9.43 -1.14 -4.02
CA PHE A 298 -8.84 -2.46 -4.21
C PHE A 298 -9.37 -3.15 -5.48
N MET A 299 -10.68 -3.04 -5.70
CA MET A 299 -11.34 -3.61 -6.88
C MET A 299 -10.82 -2.97 -8.17
N THR A 300 -10.80 -1.64 -8.22
CA THR A 300 -10.37 -0.88 -9.41
C THR A 300 -8.97 -1.27 -9.87
N TYR A 301 -8.02 -1.44 -8.94
CA TYR A 301 -6.64 -1.81 -9.28
C TYR A 301 -6.44 -3.30 -9.56
N TYR A 302 -7.35 -4.16 -9.10
CA TYR A 302 -7.29 -5.58 -9.42
C TYR A 302 -7.90 -5.87 -10.80
N GLU A 303 -9.08 -5.32 -11.08
CA GLU A 303 -9.79 -5.53 -12.35
C GLU A 303 -9.27 -4.66 -13.49
N GLY A 304 -8.67 -3.51 -13.17
CA GLY A 304 -8.23 -2.50 -14.12
C GLY A 304 -9.39 -1.65 -14.67
N ILE A 305 -9.07 -0.66 -15.50
CA ILE A 305 -10.05 0.14 -16.23
C ILE A 305 -9.74 0.01 -17.72
N GLU A 306 -10.68 -0.59 -18.47
CA GLU A 306 -10.54 -0.78 -19.91
C GLU A 306 -10.25 0.56 -20.62
N GLY A 307 -9.21 0.58 -21.45
CA GLY A 307 -8.79 1.78 -22.19
C GLY A 307 -8.05 2.83 -21.36
N ASN A 308 -7.81 2.61 -20.06
CA ASN A 308 -7.00 3.51 -19.24
C ASN A 308 -5.67 2.85 -18.81
N SER A 309 -4.58 3.34 -19.41
CA SER A 309 -3.22 2.84 -19.17
C SER A 309 -2.69 3.07 -17.75
N ALA A 310 -3.31 3.96 -16.97
CA ALA A 310 -2.93 4.16 -15.58
C ALA A 310 -3.52 3.08 -14.64
N TYR A 311 -4.45 2.27 -15.15
CA TYR A 311 -5.15 1.21 -14.42
C TYR A 311 -5.13 -0.10 -15.23
N PRO A 312 -3.96 -0.67 -15.52
CA PRO A 312 -3.90 -2.02 -16.06
C PRO A 312 -4.54 -2.98 -15.05
N ASN A 313 -5.15 -4.05 -15.56
CA ASN A 313 -5.59 -5.14 -14.69
C ASN A 313 -4.39 -5.79 -13.99
N TYR A 314 -4.62 -6.34 -12.80
CA TYR A 314 -3.56 -7.03 -12.08
C TYR A 314 -2.99 -8.19 -12.90
N GLN A 315 -1.67 -8.33 -12.90
CA GLN A 315 -0.95 -9.49 -13.42
C GLN A 315 0.10 -9.92 -12.40
N PHE A 316 0.28 -11.22 -12.22
CA PHE A 316 1.37 -11.75 -11.40
C PHE A 316 2.73 -11.29 -11.97
N PRO A 317 3.62 -10.70 -11.15
CA PRO A 317 4.82 -10.06 -11.67
C PRO A 317 5.89 -11.08 -12.04
N LEU A 318 6.10 -11.31 -13.35
CA LEU A 318 7.18 -12.17 -13.90
C LEU A 318 8.40 -11.37 -14.39
N SER A 319 8.35 -10.06 -14.22
CA SER A 319 9.36 -9.08 -14.61
C SER A 319 9.47 -8.00 -13.53
N PRO A 320 10.60 -7.29 -13.44
CA PRO A 320 10.67 -6.16 -12.53
C PRO A 320 9.70 -5.05 -12.97
N PRO A 321 9.25 -4.18 -12.05
CA PRO A 321 8.38 -3.08 -12.39
C PRO A 321 9.04 -2.07 -13.33
N GLU A 322 8.25 -1.35 -14.12
CA GLU A 322 8.73 -0.35 -15.08
C GLU A 322 8.00 0.98 -14.92
N PHE A 323 8.69 1.95 -14.35
CA PHE A 323 8.27 3.35 -14.26
C PHE A 323 9.52 4.23 -14.02
N PRO A 324 9.47 5.55 -14.23
CA PRO A 324 10.64 6.40 -14.07
C PRO A 324 11.02 6.62 -12.59
N GLY A 325 12.22 7.17 -12.36
CA GLY A 325 12.66 7.61 -11.03
C GLY A 325 13.60 6.65 -10.27
N PRO A 326 14.26 7.13 -9.20
CA PRO A 326 15.21 6.34 -8.42
C PRO A 326 14.57 5.15 -7.69
N TYR A 327 13.31 5.29 -7.28
CA TYR A 327 12.55 4.22 -6.63
C TYR A 327 12.44 2.97 -7.52
N CYS A 328 12.05 3.12 -8.80
CA CYS A 328 12.01 2.00 -9.75
C CYS A 328 13.39 1.36 -9.94
N LYS A 329 14.44 2.18 -10.03
CA LYS A 329 15.82 1.70 -10.21
C LYS A 329 16.27 0.83 -9.04
N ALA A 330 15.88 1.18 -7.81
CA ALA A 330 16.14 0.34 -6.64
C ALA A 330 15.39 -0.99 -6.73
N LEU A 331 14.09 -0.98 -7.05
CA LEU A 331 13.30 -2.19 -7.22
C LEU A 331 13.90 -3.14 -8.27
N LYS A 332 14.31 -2.62 -9.44
CA LYS A 332 14.95 -3.39 -10.52
C LYS A 332 16.25 -4.06 -10.05
N GLN A 333 17.12 -3.32 -9.36
CA GLN A 333 18.41 -3.86 -8.91
C GLN A 333 18.26 -4.99 -7.88
N TYR A 334 17.30 -4.88 -6.96
CA TYR A 334 17.01 -5.98 -6.03
C TYR A 334 16.38 -7.17 -6.75
N TYR A 335 15.47 -6.94 -7.70
CA TYR A 335 14.86 -7.99 -8.51
C TYR A 335 15.92 -8.86 -9.20
N ASP A 336 16.93 -8.24 -9.81
CA ASP A 336 18.00 -8.96 -10.50
C ASP A 336 18.77 -9.92 -9.57
N VAL A 337 19.06 -9.48 -8.34
CA VAL A 337 19.73 -10.33 -7.34
C VAL A 337 18.84 -11.50 -6.90
N ILE A 338 17.54 -11.25 -6.69
CA ILE A 338 16.58 -12.29 -6.34
C ILE A 338 16.44 -13.29 -7.51
N LEU A 339 16.44 -12.82 -8.75
CA LEU A 339 16.33 -13.67 -9.93
C LEU A 339 17.48 -14.65 -10.05
N GLU A 340 18.72 -14.20 -9.83
CA GLU A 340 19.89 -15.09 -9.83
C GLU A 340 19.82 -16.17 -8.74
N PHE A 341 19.30 -15.82 -7.57
CA PHE A 341 19.04 -16.80 -6.51
C PHE A 341 17.97 -17.81 -6.93
N CYS A 342 16.84 -17.33 -7.44
CA CYS A 342 15.72 -18.17 -7.84
C CYS A 342 16.04 -19.06 -9.04
N ARG A 343 16.88 -18.61 -9.98
CA ARG A 343 17.41 -19.45 -11.08
C ARG A 343 18.17 -20.65 -10.55
N THR A 344 18.99 -20.46 -9.52
CA THR A 344 19.72 -21.57 -8.90
C THR A 344 18.76 -22.57 -8.28
N VAL A 345 17.69 -22.11 -7.64
CA VAL A 345 16.69 -22.99 -7.00
C VAL A 345 15.85 -23.72 -8.05
N ALA A 346 15.36 -23.01 -9.07
CA ALA A 346 14.56 -23.59 -10.15
C ALA A 346 15.34 -24.69 -10.89
N ASN A 347 16.62 -24.46 -11.19
CA ASN A 347 17.48 -25.46 -11.84
C ASN A 347 17.78 -26.70 -10.99
N GLN A 348 17.53 -26.65 -9.68
CA GLN A 348 17.71 -27.78 -8.75
C GLN A 348 16.38 -28.42 -8.34
N SER A 349 15.26 -27.93 -8.87
CA SER A 349 13.91 -28.40 -8.55
C SER A 349 13.41 -29.43 -9.57
N ASP A 350 12.64 -30.41 -9.12
CA ASP A 350 11.92 -31.32 -10.02
C ASP A 350 10.64 -30.65 -10.52
N LEU A 351 10.68 -30.15 -11.76
CA LEU A 351 9.60 -29.36 -12.35
C LEU A 351 8.37 -30.19 -12.70
N ASN A 352 8.50 -31.50 -12.89
CA ASN A 352 7.38 -32.35 -13.33
C ASN A 352 6.26 -32.43 -12.29
N ASN A 353 6.59 -32.25 -11.01
CA ASN A 353 5.63 -32.27 -9.91
C ASN A 353 4.94 -30.91 -9.68
N LEU A 354 5.24 -29.89 -10.49
CA LEU A 354 4.71 -28.53 -10.32
C LEU A 354 3.53 -28.22 -11.24
N VAL A 355 3.21 -29.09 -12.20
CA VAL A 355 2.16 -28.85 -13.21
C VAL A 355 0.82 -28.54 -12.54
N GLN A 356 0.39 -29.38 -11.61
CA GLN A 356 -0.88 -29.19 -10.92
C GLN A 356 -0.88 -27.97 -10.01
N TRP A 357 0.23 -27.70 -9.32
CA TRP A 357 0.40 -26.48 -8.50
C TRP A 357 0.25 -25.20 -9.33
N ALA A 358 0.86 -25.18 -10.52
CA ALA A 358 0.79 -24.04 -11.43
C ALA A 358 -0.59 -23.90 -12.10
N ASP A 359 -1.23 -24.99 -12.51
CA ASP A 359 -2.59 -24.93 -13.10
C ASP A 359 -3.62 -24.39 -12.10
N GLU A 360 -3.53 -24.78 -10.82
CA GLU A 360 -4.41 -24.26 -9.77
C GLU A 360 -4.16 -22.77 -9.51
N LEU A 361 -2.91 -22.31 -9.54
CA LEU A 361 -2.60 -20.89 -9.39
C LEU A 361 -2.97 -20.07 -10.62
N ASN A 362 -2.75 -20.58 -11.83
CA ASN A 362 -3.17 -19.95 -13.09
C ASN A 362 -4.68 -19.72 -13.14
N ALA A 363 -5.47 -20.65 -12.62
CA ALA A 363 -6.92 -20.51 -12.54
C ALA A 363 -7.38 -19.45 -11.52
N LEU A 364 -6.54 -19.08 -10.54
CA LEU A 364 -6.89 -18.20 -9.43
C LEU A 364 -6.27 -16.80 -9.52
N VAL A 365 -5.07 -16.71 -10.10
CA VAL A 365 -4.22 -15.52 -10.07
C VAL A 365 -3.93 -15.09 -11.51
N PRO A 366 -4.49 -13.96 -11.97
CA PRO A 366 -4.21 -13.42 -13.29
C PRO A 366 -2.71 -13.28 -13.56
N GLY A 367 -2.27 -13.70 -14.73
CA GLY A 367 -0.86 -13.63 -15.16
C GLY A 367 0.06 -14.70 -14.58
N PHE A 368 -0.43 -15.58 -13.70
CA PHE A 368 0.37 -16.70 -13.20
C PHE A 368 0.57 -17.77 -14.30
N PRO A 369 1.77 -18.34 -14.52
CA PRO A 369 2.00 -19.32 -15.59
C PRO A 369 1.22 -20.62 -15.43
N SER A 370 0.79 -21.22 -16.54
CA SER A 370 0.16 -22.54 -16.55
C SER A 370 1.14 -23.68 -16.21
N GLY A 371 0.61 -24.86 -15.92
CA GLY A 371 1.39 -26.08 -15.71
C GLY A 371 2.23 -26.49 -16.92
N LYS A 372 1.86 -26.07 -18.13
CA LYS A 372 2.71 -26.25 -19.31
C LYS A 372 3.93 -25.32 -19.27
N GLU A 373 3.72 -24.05 -18.93
CA GLU A 373 4.76 -23.03 -18.93
C GLU A 373 5.74 -23.20 -17.77
N ILE A 374 5.27 -23.64 -16.59
CA ILE A 374 6.10 -23.79 -15.39
C ILE A 374 7.22 -24.85 -15.53
N THR A 375 7.13 -25.69 -16.57
CA THR A 375 8.18 -26.67 -16.89
C THR A 375 9.45 -26.03 -17.45
N ASP A 376 9.42 -24.73 -17.77
CA ASP A 376 10.60 -23.92 -18.04
C ASP A 376 11.19 -23.39 -16.72
N SER A 377 12.46 -23.72 -16.45
CA SER A 377 13.13 -23.31 -15.21
C SER A 377 13.30 -21.79 -15.10
N GLU A 378 13.40 -21.06 -16.20
CA GLU A 378 13.46 -19.59 -16.20
C GLU A 378 12.09 -19.00 -15.81
N ILE A 379 10.99 -19.61 -16.24
CA ILE A 379 9.63 -19.19 -15.86
C ILE A 379 9.42 -19.44 -14.36
N LEU A 380 9.80 -20.62 -13.85
CA LEU A 380 9.75 -20.88 -12.41
C LEU A 380 10.62 -19.90 -11.62
N ALA A 381 11.84 -19.60 -12.09
CA ALA A 381 12.71 -18.64 -11.43
C ALA A 381 12.05 -17.25 -11.33
N ARG A 382 11.37 -16.80 -12.39
CA ARG A 382 10.61 -15.54 -12.41
C ARG A 382 9.41 -15.57 -11.48
N VAL A 383 8.70 -16.69 -11.39
CA VAL A 383 7.59 -16.85 -10.43
C VAL A 383 8.07 -16.67 -9.00
N LEU A 384 9.14 -17.38 -8.61
CA LEU A 384 9.72 -17.27 -7.27
C LEU A 384 10.25 -15.86 -7.01
N THR A 385 10.89 -15.25 -8.02
CA THR A 385 11.42 -13.89 -7.93
C THR A 385 10.30 -12.88 -7.72
N GLY A 386 9.25 -12.94 -8.52
CA GLY A 386 8.08 -12.08 -8.43
C GLY A 386 7.42 -12.17 -7.06
N TYR A 387 7.26 -13.39 -6.53
CA TYR A 387 6.73 -13.59 -5.18
C TYR A 387 7.62 -12.92 -4.12
N ILE A 388 8.90 -13.31 -4.01
CA ILE A 388 9.82 -12.76 -3.00
C ILE A 388 9.90 -11.23 -3.14
N HIS A 389 10.16 -10.72 -4.35
CA HIS A 389 10.33 -9.30 -4.61
C HIS A 389 9.09 -8.50 -4.19
N SER A 390 7.89 -8.99 -4.49
CA SER A 390 6.64 -8.32 -4.13
C SER A 390 6.43 -8.27 -2.62
N VAL A 391 6.49 -9.44 -1.96
CA VAL A 391 6.14 -9.54 -0.53
C VAL A 391 7.22 -9.00 0.40
N SER A 392 8.47 -8.86 -0.07
CA SER A 392 9.55 -8.36 0.74
C SER A 392 10.04 -6.98 0.28
N VAL A 393 10.65 -6.87 -0.89
CA VAL A 393 11.38 -5.67 -1.29
C VAL A 393 10.42 -4.54 -1.63
N TRP A 394 9.48 -4.81 -2.53
CA TRP A 394 8.56 -3.80 -3.01
C TRP A 394 7.66 -3.34 -1.86
N HIS A 395 7.01 -4.28 -1.18
CA HIS A 395 6.16 -3.99 -0.04
C HIS A 395 6.87 -3.18 1.06
N TYR A 396 8.06 -3.60 1.47
CA TYR A 396 8.82 -2.89 2.51
C TYR A 396 9.22 -1.48 2.08
N LEU A 397 9.76 -1.30 0.86
CA LEU A 397 10.15 0.02 0.38
C LEU A 397 8.95 0.97 0.25
N GLU A 398 7.76 0.47 -0.13
CA GLU A 398 6.54 1.30 -0.12
C GLU A 398 6.23 1.79 1.28
N HIS A 399 6.14 0.89 2.26
CA HIS A 399 5.89 1.26 3.64
C HIS A 399 6.89 2.27 4.18
N THR A 400 8.19 1.98 4.06
CA THR A 400 9.23 2.84 4.63
C THR A 400 9.27 4.21 3.95
N LEU A 401 9.16 4.29 2.62
CA LEU A 401 9.25 5.58 1.92
C LEU A 401 7.96 6.39 2.07
N TYR A 402 6.80 5.75 1.99
CA TYR A 402 5.53 6.42 2.20
C TYR A 402 5.38 6.94 3.63
N SER A 403 5.77 6.16 4.64
CA SER A 403 5.66 6.55 6.05
C SER A 403 6.62 7.68 6.45
N ARG A 404 7.62 8.00 5.63
CA ARG A 404 8.51 9.17 5.82
C ARG A 404 7.89 10.47 5.36
N LEU A 405 6.86 10.42 4.50
CA LEU A 405 6.15 11.62 4.08
C LEU A 405 5.38 12.20 5.28
N PRO A 406 5.56 13.48 5.61
CA PRO A 406 4.77 14.12 6.66
C PRO A 406 3.28 14.02 6.35
N VAL A 407 2.45 13.72 7.35
CA VAL A 407 0.98 13.62 7.15
C VAL A 407 0.35 14.90 6.62
N HIS A 408 1.00 16.05 6.86
CA HIS A 408 0.61 17.34 6.30
C HIS A 408 0.76 17.44 4.78
N HIS A 409 1.67 16.65 4.19
CA HIS A 409 1.93 16.57 2.74
C HIS A 409 1.25 15.39 2.08
N ASN A 410 0.31 14.75 2.78
CA ASN A 410 -0.31 13.53 2.32
C ASN A 410 -1.77 13.38 2.79
N PRO A 411 -2.58 14.44 2.86
CA PRO A 411 -3.84 14.39 3.61
C PRO A 411 -4.84 13.43 2.98
N HIS A 412 -5.39 12.52 3.78
CA HIS A 412 -6.50 11.65 3.32
C HIS A 412 -7.84 12.38 3.31
N ARG A 413 -8.04 13.35 4.21
CA ARG A 413 -9.29 14.12 4.34
C ARG A 413 -9.04 15.60 4.09
N ILE A 414 -9.56 16.09 2.98
CA ILE A 414 -9.57 17.51 2.64
C ILE A 414 -10.94 18.10 3.01
N ARG A 415 -10.93 19.31 3.59
CA ARG A 415 -12.11 20.02 4.12
C ARG A 415 -12.51 21.26 3.31
N VAL A 416 -11.78 21.55 2.24
CA VAL A 416 -12.12 22.58 1.24
C VAL A 416 -12.61 21.92 -0.04
N GLU A 417 -13.52 22.60 -0.74
CA GLU A 417 -14.01 22.16 -2.03
C GLU A 417 -12.89 22.16 -3.09
N PRO A 418 -13.02 21.30 -4.13
CA PRO A 418 -12.17 21.34 -5.32
C PRO A 418 -12.04 22.75 -5.90
N PRO A 419 -10.86 23.12 -6.43
CA PRO A 419 -10.66 24.46 -6.97
C PRO A 419 -11.58 24.76 -8.15
N THR A 420 -11.98 26.03 -8.24
CA THR A 420 -12.84 26.58 -9.29
C THR A 420 -12.12 27.60 -10.17
N GLY A 421 -10.93 28.07 -9.78
CA GLY A 421 -10.10 28.99 -10.56
C GLY A 421 -10.17 30.44 -10.11
N ASN A 422 -11.12 30.77 -9.23
CA ASN A 422 -11.24 32.08 -8.57
C ASN A 422 -11.31 31.89 -7.04
N ASP A 423 -10.60 30.89 -6.54
CA ASP A 423 -10.71 30.45 -5.16
C ASP A 423 -10.13 31.50 -4.19
N LEU A 424 -10.89 31.79 -3.13
CA LEU A 424 -10.42 32.65 -2.06
C LEU A 424 -9.34 31.92 -1.25
N LYS A 425 -8.28 32.66 -0.90
CA LYS A 425 -7.20 32.16 -0.05
C LYS A 425 -7.77 31.49 1.19
N THR A 426 -7.32 30.26 1.45
CA THR A 426 -7.68 29.53 2.67
C THR A 426 -6.49 29.38 3.58
N GLU A 427 -6.78 29.44 4.87
CA GLU A 427 -5.85 29.10 5.92
C GLU A 427 -5.79 27.57 6.08
N TRP A 428 -4.67 27.07 6.54
CA TRP A 428 -4.41 25.63 6.57
C TRP A 428 -5.44 24.83 7.40
N TRP A 429 -5.94 25.41 8.50
CA TRP A 429 -6.95 24.76 9.37
C TRP A 429 -8.32 24.65 8.70
N GLN A 430 -8.54 25.38 7.59
CA GLN A 430 -9.73 25.23 6.76
C GLN A 430 -9.56 24.06 5.79
N ARG A 431 -8.32 23.72 5.40
CA ARG A 431 -8.00 22.64 4.46
C ARG A 431 -8.04 21.27 5.12
N THR A 432 -7.62 21.16 6.38
CA THR A 432 -7.62 19.90 7.17
C THR A 432 -7.91 20.20 8.64
N ARG A 433 -8.65 19.32 9.34
CA ARG A 433 -8.84 19.44 10.80
C ARG A 433 -7.69 18.75 11.52
N HIS A 434 -7.35 19.22 12.73
CA HIS A 434 -6.43 18.51 13.62
C HIS A 434 -6.88 17.05 13.89
N THR A 435 -8.19 16.75 13.91
CA THR A 435 -8.68 15.38 14.12
C THR A 435 -8.39 14.48 12.93
N ASP A 436 -8.45 15.02 11.72
CA ASP A 436 -8.11 14.28 10.50
C ASP A 436 -6.61 13.97 10.47
N LEU A 437 -5.77 14.97 10.77
CA LEU A 437 -4.32 14.81 10.86
C LEU A 437 -3.92 13.84 11.98
N PHE A 438 -4.57 13.91 13.14
CA PHE A 438 -4.33 12.99 14.25
C PHE A 438 -4.65 11.55 13.87
N ARG A 439 -5.84 11.31 13.29
CA ARG A 439 -6.26 9.97 12.81
C ARG A 439 -5.26 9.42 11.80
N GLN A 440 -4.78 10.27 10.90
CA GLN A 440 -3.81 9.88 9.89
C GLN A 440 -2.42 9.62 10.46
N GLU A 441 -1.93 10.43 11.40
CA GLU A 441 -0.62 10.20 12.03
C GLU A 441 -0.63 8.93 12.87
N ILE A 442 -1.71 8.66 13.61
CA ILE A 442 -1.86 7.37 14.30
C ILE A 442 -1.91 6.21 13.30
N ALA A 443 -2.65 6.36 12.19
CA ALA A 443 -2.66 5.35 11.14
C ALA A 443 -1.25 5.11 10.57
N ARG A 444 -0.47 6.18 10.37
CA ARG A 444 0.91 6.11 9.90
C ARG A 444 1.79 5.34 10.86
N ARG A 445 1.75 5.66 12.16
CA ARG A 445 2.51 4.97 13.21
C ARG A 445 2.14 3.50 13.35
N MET A 446 0.85 3.17 13.23
CA MET A 446 0.38 1.81 13.43
C MET A 446 0.64 0.94 12.19
N PHE A 447 0.18 1.40 11.03
CA PHE A 447 0.01 0.57 9.84
C PHE A 447 0.98 0.89 8.70
N TYR A 448 1.60 2.07 8.65
CA TYR A 448 2.47 2.43 7.53
C TYR A 448 3.94 2.39 7.87
N GLU A 449 4.32 2.83 9.07
CA GLU A 449 5.68 2.79 9.56
C GLU A 449 6.14 1.33 9.70
N SER A 450 7.25 1.01 9.04
CA SER A 450 7.80 -0.34 9.01
C SER A 450 8.49 -0.68 10.33
N HIS A 451 8.06 -1.77 10.97
CA HIS A 451 8.65 -2.32 12.20
C HIS A 451 9.09 -3.78 12.02
N THR A 452 10.21 -4.06 11.39
CA THR A 452 10.52 -5.43 10.94
C THR A 452 10.53 -6.49 12.05
N VAL A 453 9.68 -7.52 11.88
CA VAL A 453 9.59 -8.68 12.78
C VAL A 453 10.58 -9.78 12.40
N ARG A 454 10.77 -10.00 11.09
CA ARG A 454 11.76 -10.91 10.54
C ARG A 454 12.51 -10.24 9.41
N ASN A 455 13.82 -10.18 9.53
CA ASN A 455 14.67 -9.49 8.58
C ASN A 455 15.02 -10.37 7.37
N MET A 456 15.05 -9.78 6.18
CA MET A 456 15.45 -10.41 4.92
C MET A 456 16.84 -11.07 5.00
N LEU A 457 17.80 -10.44 5.68
CA LEU A 457 19.16 -10.97 5.84
C LEU A 457 19.25 -12.11 6.86
N GLU A 458 18.24 -12.26 7.72
CA GLU A 458 18.18 -13.29 8.75
C GLU A 458 17.42 -14.54 8.30
N VAL A 459 16.81 -14.52 7.12
CA VAL A 459 16.06 -15.66 6.57
C VAL A 459 16.90 -16.93 6.51
N GLU A 460 16.38 -18.01 7.08
CA GLU A 460 16.96 -19.34 6.98
C GLU A 460 16.03 -20.24 6.15
N TYR A 461 16.52 -20.70 4.99
CA TYR A 461 15.72 -21.52 4.07
C TYR A 461 15.71 -23.01 4.44
N GLY A 462 16.58 -23.46 5.35
CA GLY A 462 16.67 -24.89 5.70
C GLY A 462 17.05 -25.81 4.53
N PHE A 463 17.83 -25.33 3.56
CA PHE A 463 18.32 -26.16 2.46
C PHE A 463 19.35 -27.18 2.96
N GLU A 464 19.28 -28.40 2.42
CA GLU A 464 20.24 -29.47 2.68
C GLU A 464 21.29 -29.58 1.56
N ASN A 465 20.95 -29.13 0.35
CA ASN A 465 21.82 -29.14 -0.82
C ASN A 465 22.85 -28.00 -0.72
N GLU A 466 24.15 -28.33 -0.81
CA GLU A 466 25.25 -27.36 -0.70
C GLU A 466 25.18 -26.22 -1.73
N SER A 467 24.76 -26.51 -2.98
CA SER A 467 24.59 -25.50 -4.03
C SER A 467 23.53 -24.47 -3.65
N LEU A 468 22.43 -24.92 -3.05
CA LEU A 468 21.34 -24.04 -2.59
C LEU A 468 21.74 -23.24 -1.34
N ILE A 469 22.48 -23.86 -0.41
CA ILE A 469 23.04 -23.17 0.76
C ILE A 469 23.97 -22.03 0.31
N ASP A 470 24.86 -22.31 -0.65
CA ASP A 470 25.78 -21.30 -1.17
C ASP A 470 25.06 -20.24 -2.01
N ALA A 471 24.00 -20.62 -2.73
CA ALA A 471 23.13 -19.66 -3.41
C ALA A 471 22.49 -18.68 -2.42
N ALA A 472 21.95 -19.17 -1.29
CA ALA A 472 21.40 -18.31 -0.24
C ALA A 472 22.44 -17.36 0.37
N LYS A 473 23.70 -17.80 0.56
CA LYS A 473 24.79 -16.93 1.01
C LYS A 473 25.13 -15.86 -0.04
N ARG A 474 25.18 -16.22 -1.33
CA ARG A 474 25.42 -15.28 -2.43
C ARG A 474 24.29 -14.27 -2.57
N PHE A 475 23.05 -14.72 -2.41
CA PHE A 475 21.84 -13.89 -2.40
C PHE A 475 21.96 -12.76 -1.37
N LYS A 476 22.19 -13.11 -0.09
CA LYS A 476 22.33 -12.10 0.99
C LYS A 476 23.46 -11.11 0.72
N LYS A 477 24.61 -11.59 0.25
CA LYS A 477 25.74 -10.72 -0.15
C LYS A 477 25.39 -9.81 -1.33
N GLY A 478 24.65 -10.33 -2.31
CA GLY A 478 24.15 -9.59 -3.46
C GLY A 478 23.23 -8.45 -3.03
N LEU A 479 22.28 -8.73 -2.12
CA LEU A 479 21.38 -7.70 -1.57
C LEU A 479 22.18 -6.59 -0.89
N THR A 480 23.15 -6.94 -0.03
CA THR A 480 24.01 -5.96 0.64
C THR A 480 24.82 -5.12 -0.34
N LYS A 481 25.26 -5.71 -1.45
CA LYS A 481 25.99 -4.98 -2.49
C LYS A 481 25.09 -3.99 -3.22
N VAL A 482 23.86 -4.40 -3.57
CA VAL A 482 22.87 -3.50 -4.19
C VAL A 482 22.59 -2.33 -3.26
N ASP A 483 22.20 -2.62 -2.01
CA ASP A 483 21.83 -1.61 -1.03
C ASP A 483 22.91 -0.52 -0.86
N LYS A 484 24.18 -0.92 -0.71
CA LYS A 484 25.31 0.03 -0.57
C LYS A 484 25.53 0.94 -1.78
N ASN A 485 25.07 0.54 -2.97
CA ASN A 485 25.22 1.31 -4.20
C ASN A 485 23.99 2.18 -4.51
N LEU A 486 22.90 2.06 -3.74
CA LEU A 486 21.73 2.92 -3.88
C LEU A 486 21.98 4.31 -3.26
N PRO A 487 21.20 5.33 -3.65
CA PRO A 487 21.13 6.59 -2.91
C PRO A 487 20.86 6.34 -1.42
N LYS A 488 21.40 7.21 -0.55
CA LYS A 488 21.41 7.01 0.90
C LYS A 488 20.01 6.77 1.48
N GLU A 489 19.01 7.44 0.93
CA GLU A 489 17.61 7.42 1.34
C GLU A 489 16.97 6.05 1.06
N LEU A 490 17.51 5.30 0.10
CA LEU A 490 17.07 3.98 -0.36
C LEU A 490 17.93 2.83 0.19
N GLN A 491 18.96 3.11 1.00
CA GLN A 491 19.79 2.09 1.68
C GLN A 491 19.07 1.55 2.92
N LEU A 492 18.09 0.67 2.71
CA LEU A 492 17.13 0.24 3.73
C LEU A 492 17.16 -1.26 4.04
N LEU A 493 18.09 -2.01 3.43
CA LEU A 493 18.18 -3.45 3.59
C LEU A 493 18.37 -3.91 5.04
N HIS A 494 19.07 -3.13 5.85
CA HIS A 494 19.38 -3.49 7.24
C HIS A 494 18.14 -3.77 8.08
N ASP A 495 17.02 -3.12 7.75
CA ASP A 495 15.73 -3.31 8.41
C ASP A 495 14.70 -3.95 7.46
N MET A 496 15.07 -4.37 6.25
CA MET A 496 14.08 -4.87 5.27
C MET A 496 13.42 -6.16 5.75
N ALA A 497 12.09 -6.16 5.79
CA ALA A 497 11.30 -7.34 6.16
C ALA A 497 11.40 -8.45 5.09
N CYS A 498 11.32 -9.71 5.53
CA CYS A 498 11.33 -10.85 4.61
C CYS A 498 9.95 -11.21 4.03
N SER A 499 8.89 -10.59 4.52
CA SER A 499 7.49 -10.83 4.13
C SER A 499 6.72 -9.51 4.29
N ILE A 500 5.43 -9.52 3.96
CA ILE A 500 4.58 -8.33 4.14
C ILE A 500 4.39 -7.89 5.61
N GLN A 501 4.95 -8.63 6.59
CA GLN A 501 4.83 -8.34 8.01
C GLN A 501 5.98 -7.55 8.62
N PHE A 502 5.55 -6.58 9.44
CA PHE A 502 6.34 -5.69 10.29
C PHE A 502 5.45 -5.29 11.52
#